data_AF-A0A3L7YPT0-F1
#
_entry.id   AF-A0A3L7YPT0-F1
#
_cell.length_a   1.000
_cell.length_b   1.000
_cell.length_c   1.000
_cell.angle_alpha   90.00
_cell.angle_beta   90.00
_cell.angle_gamma   90.00
#
_symmetry.space_group_name_H-M   'P 1'
#
loop_
_entity.id
_entity.type
_entity.pdbx_description
1 polymer ?
#
loop_
_entity_poly.entity_id
_entity_poly.type
_entity_poly.pdbx_seq_one_letter_code
_entity_poly.pdbx_strand_id
1 'polypeptide(L)'
;MNAGAPGILGRASAPTRADHDCPAVPSSRRRVGIPYVPLFLAFSLLFVLTGCGAADSVGGQSIPKVTLGVDQAQGPQDTVQSIQIIVLLTVLSLAPAILIMVTAFTRIIIVLSLIRNAIGVPQLPPNQVLIGLALFLTFFVMAPVVQQVEREAYSPFVDGKVTQSEAFAKTEAPLRAFMLRQVREKDLALFVYLARLDQPKSIEDVPTYVVIPSFIISELKTAFQMGFVIFIPFLVIDLVVSTVLMSMGMMMLPPVLISLPFKILLFVMVDGWYLLMRALVLSFN
;
A
#
# COMPACT_ATOMS: atom_id res chain seq x y z
N MET A 1 85.14 -27.53 2.65
CA MET A 1 84.32 -27.80 1.46
C MET A 1 82.87 -27.44 1.78
N ASN A 2 82.27 -26.63 0.89
CA ASN A 2 80.85 -26.22 0.79
C ASN A 2 80.21 -25.50 2.00
N ALA A 3 79.93 -24.19 1.89
CA ALA A 3 78.77 -23.56 1.20
C ALA A 3 77.50 -23.58 2.10
N GLY A 4 76.77 -22.51 2.36
CA GLY A 4 76.82 -21.13 1.88
C GLY A 4 76.18 -20.16 2.89
N ALA A 5 76.45 -18.88 2.69
CA ALA A 5 75.92 -17.72 3.40
C ALA A 5 74.54 -17.31 2.82
N PRO A 6 73.96 -16.14 3.16
CA PRO A 6 73.72 -15.50 4.46
C PRO A 6 72.21 -15.14 4.61
N GLY A 7 71.78 -14.69 5.79
CA GLY A 7 70.39 -14.25 5.97
C GLY A 7 70.18 -13.40 7.22
N ILE A 8 70.52 -12.12 7.10
CA ILE A 8 70.26 -11.05 8.05
C ILE A 8 68.74 -10.79 8.14
N LEU A 9 68.21 -10.67 9.37
CA LEU A 9 67.14 -9.76 9.84
C LEU A 9 66.64 -10.35 11.17
N GLY A 10 66.94 -9.74 12.31
CA GLY A 10 66.38 -8.44 12.66
C GLY A 10 65.22 -8.68 13.63
N ARG A 11 65.58 -8.98 14.88
CA ARG A 11 64.66 -9.12 16.02
C ARG A 11 64.03 -7.73 16.25
N ALA A 12 62.81 -7.53 15.76
CA ALA A 12 62.02 -6.33 16.01
C ALA A 12 60.75 -6.72 16.78
N SER A 13 60.81 -6.44 18.08
CA SER A 13 59.71 -6.03 18.98
C SER A 13 58.29 -6.26 18.47
N ALA A 14 57.60 -7.19 19.15
CA ALA A 14 56.15 -7.26 19.15
C ALA A 14 55.56 -5.90 19.55
N PRO A 15 54.70 -5.28 18.73
CA PRO A 15 53.87 -4.19 19.21
C PRO A 15 52.74 -4.79 20.04
N THR A 16 52.67 -4.30 21.27
CA THR A 16 51.57 -4.34 22.20
C THR A 16 50.24 -4.37 21.46
N ARG A 17 49.42 -5.39 21.73
CA ARG A 17 48.05 -5.52 21.25
C ARG A 17 47.28 -4.31 21.78
N ALA A 18 47.26 -3.24 21.00
CA ALA A 18 46.33 -2.15 21.20
C ALA A 18 44.96 -2.75 20.97
N ASP A 19 44.22 -2.88 22.06
CA ASP A 19 42.77 -3.03 22.05
C ASP A 19 42.22 -1.87 21.23
N HIS A 20 42.07 -2.10 19.93
CA HIS A 20 41.10 -1.36 19.15
C HIS A 20 39.75 -1.80 19.67
N ASP A 21 39.32 -1.09 20.72
CA ASP A 21 37.94 -0.83 21.06
C ASP A 21 37.19 -0.57 19.76
N CYS A 22 36.60 -1.63 19.22
CA CYS A 22 35.53 -1.53 18.26
C CYS A 22 34.41 -0.84 19.05
N PRO A 23 33.99 0.39 18.72
CA PRO A 23 32.88 0.99 19.44
C PRO A 23 31.70 0.05 19.25
N ALA A 24 31.22 -0.50 20.37
CA ALA A 24 30.12 -1.44 20.41
C ALA A 24 28.97 -0.85 19.59
N VAL A 25 28.71 -1.40 18.41
CA VAL A 25 27.51 -1.08 17.64
C VAL A 25 26.35 -1.44 18.57
N PRO A 26 25.53 -0.48 19.02
CA PRO A 26 24.39 -0.83 19.83
C PRO A 26 23.48 -1.68 18.95
N SER A 27 23.49 -2.99 19.18
CA SER A 27 22.53 -3.92 18.62
C SER A 27 21.20 -3.66 19.32
N SER A 28 20.60 -2.50 19.05
CA SER A 28 19.19 -2.30 19.28
C SER A 28 18.49 -3.17 18.26
N ARG A 29 18.36 -4.47 18.57
CA ARG A 29 17.20 -5.24 18.16
C ARG A 29 16.00 -4.52 18.76
N ARG A 30 15.61 -3.39 18.16
CA ARG A 30 14.25 -2.92 18.23
C ARG A 30 13.46 -4.03 17.55
N ARG A 31 12.97 -4.96 18.37
CA ARG A 31 11.80 -5.74 18.04
C ARG A 31 10.73 -4.69 17.71
N VAL A 32 10.64 -4.33 16.44
CA VAL A 32 9.44 -3.71 15.88
C VAL A 32 8.43 -4.84 15.86
N GLY A 33 7.97 -5.21 17.05
CA GLY A 33 6.83 -6.09 17.22
C GLY A 33 5.67 -5.29 16.68
N ILE A 34 5.22 -5.65 15.48
CA ILE A 34 4.06 -5.07 14.83
C ILE A 34 2.86 -5.47 15.70
N PRO A 35 2.40 -4.64 16.65
CA PRO A 35 1.34 -5.01 17.58
C PRO A 35 -0.02 -5.04 16.86
N TYR A 36 -0.06 -4.50 15.64
CA TYR A 36 -1.26 -4.31 14.85
C TYR A 36 -1.66 -5.55 14.06
N VAL A 37 -0.75 -6.49 13.77
CA VAL A 37 -1.09 -7.71 13.00
C VAL A 37 -2.02 -8.66 13.77
N PRO A 38 -1.77 -9.01 15.06
CA PRO A 38 -2.73 -9.81 15.82
C PRO A 38 -4.01 -9.03 16.14
N LEU A 39 -3.91 -7.70 16.30
CA LEU A 39 -5.07 -6.82 16.54
C LEU A 39 -5.99 -6.74 15.32
N PHE A 40 -5.43 -6.69 14.12
CA PHE A 40 -6.17 -6.60 12.85
C PHE A 40 -6.78 -7.95 12.43
N LEU A 41 -6.09 -9.06 12.71
CA LEU A 41 -6.65 -10.42 12.57
C LEU A 41 -7.78 -10.66 13.58
N ALA A 42 -7.64 -10.19 14.82
CA ALA A 42 -8.71 -10.25 15.82
C ALA A 42 -9.91 -9.36 15.45
N PHE A 43 -9.66 -8.16 14.91
CA PHE A 43 -10.73 -7.24 14.48
C PHE A 43 -11.46 -7.76 13.23
N SER A 44 -10.75 -8.36 12.27
CA SER A 44 -11.36 -9.00 11.10
C SER A 44 -12.14 -10.27 11.45
N LEU A 45 -11.69 -11.04 12.45
CA LEU A 45 -12.40 -12.23 12.94
C LEU A 45 -13.64 -11.84 13.76
N LEU A 46 -13.56 -10.75 14.52
CA LEU A 46 -14.68 -10.18 15.27
C LEU A 46 -15.75 -9.63 14.31
N PHE A 47 -15.37 -8.97 13.23
CA PHE A 47 -16.31 -8.43 12.25
C PHE A 47 -17.08 -9.53 11.49
N VAL A 48 -16.47 -10.70 11.29
CA VAL A 48 -17.11 -11.87 10.65
C VAL A 48 -18.01 -12.63 11.62
N LEU A 49 -17.66 -12.72 12.90
CA LEU A 49 -18.47 -13.40 13.93
C LEU A 49 -19.67 -12.57 14.42
N THR A 50 -19.62 -11.22 14.32
CA THR A 50 -20.71 -10.34 14.76
C THR A 50 -21.84 -10.21 13.73
N GLY A 51 -21.74 -10.90 12.59
CA GLY A 51 -22.75 -10.91 11.53
C GLY A 51 -24.00 -11.76 11.80
N CYS A 52 -24.10 -12.44 12.94
CA CYS A 52 -25.27 -13.25 13.27
C CYS A 52 -25.68 -13.12 14.75
N GLY A 53 -26.69 -12.29 14.98
CA GLY A 53 -27.69 -12.36 16.07
C GLY A 53 -27.24 -12.70 17.50
N ALA A 54 -27.28 -11.70 18.38
CA ALA A 54 -27.97 -11.77 19.68
C ALA A 54 -28.09 -10.34 20.25
N ALA A 55 -29.33 -9.86 20.37
CA ALA A 55 -29.65 -8.66 21.12
C ALA A 55 -29.79 -9.04 22.58
N ASP A 56 -28.83 -8.64 23.42
CA ASP A 56 -29.01 -8.61 24.87
C ASP A 56 -28.67 -7.22 25.42
N SER A 57 -29.55 -6.77 26.29
CA SER A 57 -29.66 -5.44 26.87
C SER A 57 -28.51 -5.11 27.82
N VAL A 58 -27.68 -4.14 27.45
CA VAL A 58 -26.77 -3.45 28.38
C VAL A 58 -27.41 -2.12 28.79
N GLY A 59 -27.77 -2.02 30.07
CA GLY A 59 -28.33 -0.83 30.66
C GLY A 59 -27.30 0.30 30.87
N GLY A 60 -27.82 1.52 30.96
CA GLY A 60 -27.21 2.58 31.77
C GLY A 60 -26.25 3.56 31.09
N GLN A 61 -26.04 3.50 29.78
CA GLN A 61 -25.40 4.60 29.05
C GLN A 61 -26.33 5.07 27.93
N SER A 62 -26.63 6.36 27.90
CA SER A 62 -27.39 7.02 26.84
C SER A 62 -26.55 7.08 25.55
N ILE A 63 -26.29 5.92 24.97
CA ILE A 63 -25.89 5.80 23.58
C ILE A 63 -27.13 6.18 22.77
N PRO A 64 -27.05 7.15 21.86
CA PRO A 64 -28.16 7.47 20.97
C PRO A 64 -28.65 6.19 20.29
N LYS A 65 -29.86 5.74 20.65
CA LYS A 65 -30.48 4.55 20.07
C LYS A 65 -30.96 4.93 18.67
N VAL A 66 -30.19 4.57 17.65
CA VAL A 66 -30.63 4.66 16.26
C VAL A 66 -31.64 3.53 16.03
N THR A 67 -32.91 3.79 16.29
CA THR A 67 -34.00 2.88 15.93
C THR A 67 -34.27 3.01 14.43
N LEU A 68 -33.81 2.03 13.64
CA LEU A 68 -34.20 1.88 12.24
C LEU A 68 -35.60 1.27 12.19
N GLY A 69 -36.62 2.12 12.31
CA GLY A 69 -38.03 1.76 12.11
C GLY A 69 -38.51 2.31 10.76
N VAL A 70 -39.30 1.53 10.03
CA VAL A 70 -40.03 2.00 8.84
C VAL A 70 -41.45 2.29 9.29
N ASP A 71 -41.65 3.44 9.93
CA ASP A 71 -42.97 3.93 10.35
C ASP A 71 -43.50 4.95 9.34
N GLN A 72 -44.83 5.12 9.25
CA GLN A 72 -45.41 6.18 8.41
C GLN A 72 -45.02 7.55 8.99
N ALA A 73 -44.37 8.39 8.20
CA ALA A 73 -43.96 9.73 8.61
C ALA A 73 -45.19 10.57 8.99
N GLN A 74 -45.31 10.99 10.25
CA GLN A 74 -46.44 11.79 10.74
C GLN A 74 -46.14 13.30 10.74
N GLY A 75 -44.90 13.71 10.46
CA GLY A 75 -44.54 15.11 10.24
C GLY A 75 -43.29 15.35 9.36
N PRO A 76 -43.02 16.62 8.97
CA PRO A 76 -41.88 17.00 8.13
C PRO A 76 -40.50 16.67 8.75
N GLN A 77 -40.42 16.60 10.08
CA GLN A 77 -39.19 16.27 10.81
C GLN A 77 -38.79 14.79 10.66
N ASP A 78 -39.77 13.87 10.62
CA ASP A 78 -39.54 12.43 10.45
C ASP A 78 -39.01 12.12 9.04
N THR A 79 -39.46 12.88 8.05
CA THR A 79 -38.97 12.79 6.67
C THR A 79 -37.50 13.21 6.57
N VAL A 80 -37.09 14.29 7.26
CA VAL A 80 -35.69 14.75 7.28
C VAL A 80 -34.78 13.71 7.93
N GLN A 81 -35.19 13.10 9.04
CA GLN A 81 -34.41 12.06 9.72
C GLN A 81 -34.28 10.80 8.86
N SER A 82 -35.36 10.38 8.20
CA SER A 82 -35.35 9.24 7.27
C SER A 82 -34.39 9.47 6.09
N ILE A 83 -34.43 10.67 5.49
CA ILE A 83 -33.51 11.05 4.41
C ILE A 83 -32.06 11.06 4.90
N GLN A 84 -31.80 11.58 6.11
CA GLN A 84 -30.45 11.62 6.68
C GLN A 84 -29.86 10.21 6.87
N ILE A 85 -30.66 9.25 7.32
CA ILE A 85 -30.24 7.84 7.45
C ILE A 85 -29.92 7.23 6.09
N ILE A 86 -30.77 7.47 5.08
CA ILE A 86 -30.53 6.97 3.71
C ILE A 86 -29.21 7.54 3.15
N VAL A 87 -28.96 8.85 3.34
CA VAL A 87 -27.71 9.50 2.91
C VAL A 87 -26.52 8.90 3.67
N LEU A 88 -26.64 8.68 4.97
CA LEU A 88 -25.58 8.08 5.79
C LEU A 88 -25.24 6.66 5.31
N LEU A 89 -26.23 5.81 5.07
CA LEU A 89 -26.04 4.45 4.57
C LEU A 89 -25.39 4.45 3.18
N THR A 90 -25.79 5.40 2.32
CA THR A 90 -25.20 5.57 0.99
C THR A 90 -23.72 5.93 1.09
N VAL A 91 -23.36 6.93 1.91
CA VAL A 91 -21.96 7.33 2.14
C VAL A 91 -21.16 6.16 2.73
N LEU A 92 -21.73 5.44 3.70
CA LEU A 92 -21.06 4.31 4.35
C LEU A 92 -20.75 3.18 3.35
N SER A 93 -21.66 2.91 2.40
CA SER A 93 -21.44 1.91 1.34
C SER A 93 -20.32 2.28 0.36
N LEU A 94 -20.12 3.58 0.09
CA LEU A 94 -19.08 4.08 -0.81
C LEU A 94 -17.72 4.29 -0.12
N ALA A 95 -17.72 4.43 1.20
CA ALA A 95 -16.52 4.75 1.98
C ALA A 95 -15.33 3.80 1.71
N PRO A 96 -15.49 2.46 1.65
CA PRO A 96 -14.36 1.56 1.41
C PRO A 96 -13.70 1.79 0.05
N ALA A 97 -14.51 2.04 -0.98
CA ALA A 97 -14.00 2.30 -2.33
C ALA A 97 -13.24 3.64 -2.39
N ILE A 98 -13.77 4.68 -1.74
CA ILE A 98 -13.11 5.98 -1.67
C ILE A 98 -11.77 5.85 -0.93
N LEU A 99 -11.72 5.18 0.21
CA LEU A 99 -10.49 4.97 0.99
C LEU A 99 -9.41 4.25 0.18
N ILE A 100 -9.81 3.25 -0.60
CA ILE A 100 -8.88 2.54 -1.50
C ILE A 100 -8.30 3.48 -2.57
N MET A 101 -9.12 4.38 -3.13
CA MET A 101 -8.69 5.28 -4.20
C MET A 101 -7.80 6.43 -3.73
N VAL A 102 -7.96 6.92 -2.50
CA VAL A 102 -7.18 8.05 -1.95
C VAL A 102 -5.91 7.61 -1.20
N THR A 103 -5.57 6.33 -1.25
CA THR A 103 -4.41 5.74 -0.55
C THR A 103 -3.45 5.07 -1.54
N ALA A 104 -2.34 4.53 -1.02
CA ALA A 104 -1.34 3.77 -1.78
C ALA A 104 -1.87 2.46 -2.41
N PHE A 105 -3.08 2.01 -2.07
CA PHE A 105 -3.60 0.70 -2.46
C PHE A 105 -3.64 0.50 -3.98
N THR A 106 -4.11 1.51 -4.71
CA THR A 106 -4.34 1.43 -6.17
C THR A 106 -3.08 1.01 -6.93
N ARG A 107 -1.94 1.64 -6.65
CA ARG A 107 -0.66 1.28 -7.31
C ARG A 107 -0.21 -0.12 -6.94
N ILE A 108 -0.31 -0.47 -5.65
CA ILE A 108 0.15 -1.77 -5.14
C ILE A 108 -0.63 -2.92 -5.78
N ILE A 109 -1.97 -2.87 -5.75
CA ILE A 109 -2.80 -3.98 -6.25
C ILE A 109 -2.63 -4.20 -7.76
N ILE A 110 -2.44 -3.12 -8.53
CA ILE A 110 -2.25 -3.19 -9.98
C ILE A 110 -0.91 -3.84 -10.31
N VAL A 111 0.19 -3.40 -9.68
CA VAL A 111 1.51 -3.99 -9.91
C VAL A 111 1.53 -5.47 -9.53
N LEU A 112 0.94 -5.84 -8.38
CA LEU A 112 0.84 -7.23 -7.95
C LEU A 112 0.01 -8.09 -8.92
N SER A 113 -1.09 -7.53 -9.46
CA SER A 113 -1.93 -8.20 -10.44
C SER A 113 -1.21 -8.38 -11.79
N LEU A 114 -0.44 -7.38 -12.22
CA LEU A 114 0.36 -7.45 -13.44
C LEU A 114 1.47 -8.49 -13.31
N ILE A 115 2.13 -8.59 -12.15
CA ILE A 115 3.09 -9.66 -11.84
C ILE A 115 2.47 -11.04 -12.00
N ARG A 116 1.29 -11.26 -11.41
CA ARG A 116 0.62 -12.56 -11.49
C ARG A 116 0.41 -12.96 -12.94
N ASN A 117 -0.05 -12.03 -13.76
CA ASN A 117 -0.26 -12.27 -15.19
C ASN A 117 1.08 -12.50 -15.93
N ALA A 118 2.16 -11.85 -15.53
CA ALA A 118 3.48 -11.99 -16.14
C ALA A 118 4.09 -13.38 -15.92
N ILE A 119 4.02 -13.90 -14.69
CA ILE A 119 4.49 -15.26 -14.36
C ILE A 119 3.65 -16.29 -15.11
N GLY A 120 2.35 -16.02 -15.29
CA GLY A 120 1.47 -16.82 -16.14
C GLY A 120 0.94 -18.08 -15.47
N VAL A 121 1.02 -18.18 -14.14
CA VAL A 121 0.43 -19.28 -13.38
C VAL A 121 -1.09 -19.05 -13.24
N PRO A 122 -1.94 -19.97 -13.74
CA PRO A 122 -3.37 -19.82 -13.60
C PRO A 122 -3.79 -19.75 -12.12
N GLN A 123 -4.54 -18.70 -11.77
CA GLN A 123 -5.17 -18.53 -10.44
C GLN A 123 -4.22 -18.47 -9.22
N LEU A 124 -2.89 -18.40 -9.43
CA LEU A 124 -1.91 -18.29 -8.35
C LEU A 124 -1.02 -17.05 -8.55
N PRO A 125 -0.87 -16.18 -7.52
CA PRO A 125 -1.57 -16.20 -6.24
C PRO A 125 -3.07 -15.86 -6.36
N PRO A 126 -3.91 -16.34 -5.42
CA PRO A 126 -5.34 -16.01 -5.39
C PRO A 126 -5.58 -14.50 -5.27
N ASN A 127 -6.66 -13.99 -5.88
CA ASN A 127 -7.06 -12.57 -5.77
C ASN A 127 -7.12 -12.08 -4.32
N GLN A 128 -7.64 -12.92 -3.41
CA GLN A 128 -7.75 -12.59 -1.98
C GLN A 128 -6.39 -12.38 -1.33
N VAL A 129 -5.38 -13.17 -1.70
CA VAL A 129 -4.01 -13.01 -1.18
C VAL A 129 -3.39 -11.70 -1.68
N LEU A 130 -3.60 -11.36 -2.96
CA LEU A 130 -3.10 -10.10 -3.52
C LEU A 130 -3.75 -8.88 -2.85
N ILE A 131 -5.08 -8.93 -2.63
CA ILE A 131 -5.81 -7.87 -1.92
C ILE A 131 -5.32 -7.75 -0.48
N GLY A 132 -5.18 -8.87 0.24
CA GLY A 132 -4.66 -8.87 1.62
C GLY A 132 -3.25 -8.28 1.70
N LEU A 133 -2.35 -8.68 0.79
CA LEU A 133 -1.01 -8.13 0.72
C LEU A 133 -1.01 -6.64 0.38
N ALA A 134 -1.86 -6.21 -0.55
CA ALA A 134 -2.01 -4.81 -0.90
C ALA A 134 -2.52 -3.97 0.28
N LEU A 135 -3.48 -4.47 1.06
CA LEU A 135 -3.97 -3.78 2.27
C LEU A 135 -2.86 -3.65 3.32
N PHE A 136 -2.14 -4.72 3.63
CA PHE A 136 -1.05 -4.66 4.63
C PHE A 136 0.08 -3.71 4.21
N LEU A 137 0.47 -3.73 2.93
CA LEU A 137 1.44 -2.78 2.40
C LEU A 137 0.91 -1.34 2.41
N THR A 138 -0.39 -1.16 2.14
CA THR A 138 -1.02 0.17 2.23
C THR A 138 -0.94 0.70 3.65
N PHE A 139 -1.26 -0.10 4.68
CA PHE A 139 -1.11 0.32 6.07
C PHE A 139 0.35 0.62 6.43
N PHE A 140 1.29 -0.17 5.92
CA PHE A 140 2.72 0.07 6.13
C PHE A 140 3.18 1.41 5.53
N VAL A 141 2.81 1.69 4.28
CA VAL A 141 3.17 2.94 3.57
C VAL A 141 2.43 4.15 4.14
N MET A 142 1.16 3.99 4.53
CA MET A 142 0.31 5.06 5.05
C MET A 142 0.49 5.32 6.56
N ALA A 143 1.28 4.50 7.26
CA ALA A 143 1.56 4.67 8.69
C ALA A 143 1.88 6.12 9.12
N PRO A 144 2.76 6.90 8.44
CA PRO A 144 3.03 8.29 8.83
C PRO A 144 1.81 9.22 8.66
N VAL A 145 0.97 8.98 7.66
CA VAL A 145 -0.26 9.78 7.42
C VAL A 145 -1.28 9.50 8.52
N VAL A 146 -1.50 8.22 8.84
CA VAL A 146 -2.40 7.80 9.94
C VAL A 146 -1.93 8.38 11.28
N GLN A 147 -0.62 8.39 11.55
CA GLN A 147 -0.06 8.98 12.77
C GLN A 147 -0.21 10.51 12.83
N GLN A 148 -0.25 11.21 11.70
CA GLN A 148 -0.54 12.65 11.67
C GLN A 148 -2.02 12.91 11.94
N VAL A 149 -2.92 12.20 11.26
CA VAL A 149 -4.36 12.28 11.50
C VAL A 149 -4.70 12.00 12.96
N GLU A 150 -4.07 10.99 13.56
CA GLU A 150 -4.29 10.64 14.96
C GLU A 150 -3.95 11.81 15.89
N ARG A 151 -2.75 12.39 15.73
CA ARG A 151 -2.23 13.46 16.59
C ARG A 151 -2.93 14.79 16.40
N GLU A 152 -3.29 15.13 15.16
CA GLU A 152 -3.77 16.47 14.80
C GLU A 152 -5.30 16.56 14.75
N ALA A 153 -6.00 15.46 14.45
CA ALA A 153 -7.45 15.44 14.30
C ALA A 153 -8.14 14.55 15.34
N TYR A 154 -7.76 13.27 15.44
CA TYR A 154 -8.52 12.31 16.24
C TYR A 154 -8.39 12.54 17.76
N SER A 155 -7.17 12.57 18.32
CA SER A 155 -6.99 12.77 19.76
C SER A 155 -7.57 14.13 20.23
N PRO A 156 -7.33 15.26 19.53
CA PRO A 156 -7.93 16.54 19.91
C PRO A 156 -9.46 16.57 19.82
N PHE A 157 -10.06 15.81 18.90
CA PHE A 157 -11.51 15.73 18.75
C PHE A 157 -12.14 14.96 19.93
N VAL A 158 -11.55 13.82 20.30
CA VAL A 158 -11.99 13.03 21.46
C VAL A 158 -11.81 13.80 22.76
N ASP A 159 -10.73 14.59 22.87
CA ASP A 159 -10.47 15.48 24.02
C ASP A 159 -11.39 16.72 24.05
N GLY A 160 -12.26 16.92 23.06
CA GLY A 160 -13.14 18.09 22.95
C GLY A 160 -12.42 19.41 22.66
N LYS A 161 -11.16 19.36 22.21
CA LYS A 161 -10.32 20.54 21.92
C LYS A 161 -10.58 21.15 20.54
N VAL A 162 -11.13 20.38 19.61
CA VAL A 162 -11.47 20.82 18.25
C VAL A 162 -12.90 20.45 17.92
N THR A 163 -13.54 21.27 17.08
CA THR A 163 -14.89 20.97 16.56
C THR A 163 -14.84 19.84 15.52
N GLN A 164 -15.98 19.21 15.24
CA GLN A 164 -16.07 18.18 14.19
C GLN A 164 -15.62 18.70 12.81
N SER A 165 -15.97 19.93 12.46
CA SER A 165 -15.57 20.55 11.19
C SER A 165 -14.07 20.79 11.11
N GLU A 166 -13.45 21.21 12.22
CA GLU A 166 -12.01 21.43 12.29
C GLU A 166 -11.24 20.10 12.27
N ALA A 167 -11.74 19.07 12.97
CA ALA A 167 -11.18 17.73 12.93
C ALA A 167 -11.20 17.14 11.52
N PHE A 168 -12.27 17.38 10.75
CA PHE A 168 -12.36 16.96 9.35
C PHE A 168 -11.29 17.66 8.48
N ALA A 169 -11.17 18.99 8.60
CA ALA A 169 -10.16 19.76 7.86
C ALA A 169 -8.73 19.32 8.21
N LYS A 170 -8.45 19.04 9.49
CA LYS A 170 -7.15 18.52 9.95
C LYS A 170 -6.88 17.08 9.51
N THR A 171 -7.93 16.28 9.28
CA THR A 171 -7.80 14.93 8.70
C THR A 171 -7.48 14.99 7.20
N GLU A 172 -8.07 15.95 6.50
CA GLU A 172 -7.90 16.11 5.06
C GLU A 172 -6.49 16.57 4.67
N ALA A 173 -5.88 17.48 5.45
CA ALA A 173 -4.57 18.05 5.17
C ALA A 173 -3.43 17.02 4.94
N PRO A 174 -3.19 16.02 5.83
CA PRO A 174 -2.12 15.04 5.62
C PRO A 174 -2.41 14.08 4.46
N LEU A 175 -3.69 13.77 4.18
CA LEU A 175 -4.09 12.99 3.00
C LEU A 175 -3.82 13.75 1.70
N ARG A 176 -4.16 15.05 1.66
CA ARG A 176 -3.83 15.93 0.54
C ARG A 176 -2.34 16.03 0.33
N ALA A 177 -1.56 16.25 1.38
CA ALA A 177 -0.11 16.31 1.30
C ALA A 177 0.49 15.00 0.75
N PHE A 178 -0.03 13.84 1.17
CA PHE A 178 0.37 12.55 0.61
C PHE A 178 0.06 12.45 -0.89
N MET A 179 -1.17 12.76 -1.32
CA MET A 179 -1.56 12.70 -2.73
C MET A 179 -0.73 13.65 -3.59
N LEU A 180 -0.57 14.91 -3.17
CA LEU A 180 0.17 15.93 -3.93
C LEU A 180 1.65 15.57 -4.16
N ARG A 181 2.28 14.84 -3.23
CA ARG A 181 3.65 14.33 -3.40
C ARG A 181 3.76 13.26 -4.49
N GLN A 182 2.68 12.52 -4.75
CA GLN A 182 2.66 11.43 -5.72
C GLN A 182 2.10 11.85 -7.08
N VAL A 183 1.30 12.92 -7.12
CA VAL A 183 0.70 13.43 -8.36
C VAL A 183 1.80 14.01 -9.25
N ARG A 184 1.75 13.68 -10.54
CA ARG A 184 2.63 14.31 -11.54
C ARG A 184 2.10 15.69 -11.89
N GLU A 185 2.98 16.69 -11.99
CA GLU A 185 2.61 18.07 -12.35
C GLU A 185 1.78 18.15 -13.63
N LYS A 186 2.15 17.36 -14.65
CA LYS A 186 1.40 17.28 -15.92
C LYS A 186 -0.04 16.80 -15.73
N ASP A 187 -0.23 15.80 -14.87
CA ASP A 187 -1.54 15.19 -14.64
C ASP A 187 -2.39 16.13 -13.78
N LEU A 188 -1.79 16.83 -12.79
CA LEU A 188 -2.45 17.89 -12.03
C LEU A 188 -2.87 19.07 -12.92
N ALA A 189 -1.97 19.56 -13.77
CA ALA A 189 -2.21 20.68 -14.68
C ALA A 189 -3.36 20.39 -15.65
N LEU A 190 -3.49 19.14 -16.11
CA LEU A 190 -4.60 18.72 -16.94
C LEU A 190 -5.94 18.92 -16.23
N PHE A 191 -6.09 18.45 -14.99
CA PHE A 191 -7.36 18.60 -14.27
C PHE A 191 -7.62 20.03 -13.81
N VAL A 192 -6.59 20.83 -13.51
CA VAL A 192 -6.73 22.28 -13.27
C VAL A 192 -7.30 22.97 -14.52
N TYR A 193 -6.75 22.65 -15.69
CA TYR A 193 -7.21 23.18 -16.97
C TYR A 193 -8.66 22.74 -17.28
N LEU A 194 -8.98 21.46 -17.09
CA LEU A 194 -10.33 20.92 -17.32
C LEU A 194 -11.37 21.52 -16.36
N ALA A 195 -10.96 21.80 -15.12
CA ALA A 195 -11.80 22.46 -14.11
C ALA A 195 -11.96 23.96 -14.35
N ARG A 196 -11.28 24.55 -15.35
CA ARG A 196 -11.27 25.99 -15.66
C ARG A 196 -10.93 26.86 -14.45
N LEU A 197 -10.01 26.39 -13.62
CA LEU A 197 -9.51 27.13 -12.48
C LEU A 197 -8.47 28.15 -12.93
N ASP A 198 -8.43 29.29 -12.23
CA ASP A 198 -7.30 30.21 -12.34
C ASP A 198 -6.01 29.49 -11.98
N GLN A 199 -4.91 29.88 -12.62
CA GLN A 199 -3.64 29.20 -12.40
C GLN A 199 -3.24 29.33 -10.92
N PRO A 200 -3.18 28.20 -10.18
CA PRO A 200 -2.92 28.23 -8.74
C PRO A 200 -1.49 28.71 -8.49
N LYS A 201 -1.29 29.50 -7.43
CA LYS A 201 0.02 30.05 -7.07
C LYS A 201 0.89 29.01 -6.38
N SER A 202 0.28 28.13 -5.60
CA SER A 202 0.90 26.94 -5.01
C SER A 202 0.13 25.66 -5.33
N ILE A 203 0.82 24.52 -5.29
CA ILE A 203 0.23 23.19 -5.42
C ILE A 203 -0.79 22.94 -4.29
N GLU A 204 -0.60 23.54 -3.11
CA GLU A 204 -1.53 23.40 -1.99
C GLU A 204 -2.89 24.08 -2.23
N ASP A 205 -2.97 25.08 -3.11
CA ASP A 205 -4.18 25.84 -3.41
C ASP A 205 -5.18 25.04 -4.26
N VAL A 206 -4.77 23.89 -4.81
CA VAL A 206 -5.59 23.11 -5.73
C VAL A 206 -6.73 22.41 -4.98
N PRO A 207 -8.00 22.60 -5.36
CA PRO A 207 -9.13 21.97 -4.67
C PRO A 207 -9.07 20.44 -4.65
N THR A 208 -9.56 19.81 -3.59
CA THR A 208 -9.47 18.35 -3.38
C THR A 208 -10.18 17.54 -4.47
N TYR A 209 -11.28 18.06 -5.02
CA TYR A 209 -11.99 17.44 -6.13
C TYR A 209 -11.17 17.40 -7.44
N VAL A 210 -10.11 18.19 -7.55
CA VAL A 210 -9.13 18.16 -8.66
C VAL A 210 -7.94 17.26 -8.30
N VAL A 211 -7.47 17.32 -7.05
CA VAL A 211 -6.33 16.52 -6.57
C VAL A 211 -6.62 15.02 -6.66
N ILE A 212 -7.78 14.56 -6.19
CA ILE A 212 -8.15 13.13 -6.17
C ILE A 212 -8.08 12.48 -7.56
N PRO A 213 -8.78 12.99 -8.60
CA PRO A 213 -8.71 12.37 -9.93
C PRO A 213 -7.30 12.48 -10.55
N SER A 214 -6.58 13.58 -10.30
CA SER A 214 -5.19 13.73 -10.75
C SER A 214 -4.26 12.67 -10.14
N PHE A 215 -4.45 12.40 -8.84
CA PHE A 215 -3.73 11.37 -8.11
C PHE A 215 -4.03 9.99 -8.68
N ILE A 216 -5.29 9.63 -8.86
CA ILE A 216 -5.68 8.32 -9.39
C ILE A 216 -5.02 8.07 -10.76
N ILE A 217 -5.06 9.03 -11.67
CA ILE A 217 -4.41 8.91 -12.99
C ILE A 217 -2.89 8.76 -12.87
N SER A 218 -2.26 9.54 -11.98
CA SER A 218 -0.82 9.46 -11.72
C SER A 218 -0.40 8.10 -11.16
N GLU A 219 -1.19 7.55 -10.23
CA GLU A 219 -0.98 6.23 -9.63
C GLU A 219 -1.15 5.12 -10.66
N LEU A 220 -2.23 5.16 -11.45
CA LEU A 220 -2.45 4.20 -12.54
C LEU A 220 -1.27 4.17 -13.50
N LYS A 221 -0.84 5.34 -13.97
CA LYS A 221 0.27 5.45 -14.91
C LYS A 221 1.56 4.88 -14.33
N THR A 222 1.87 5.22 -13.08
CA THR A 222 3.07 4.70 -12.39
C THR A 222 2.98 3.20 -12.19
N ALA A 223 1.82 2.67 -11.80
CA ALA A 223 1.61 1.23 -11.64
C ALA A 223 1.77 0.45 -12.95
N PHE A 224 1.21 0.96 -14.05
CA PHE A 224 1.38 0.37 -15.37
C PHE A 224 2.83 0.44 -15.87
N GLN A 225 3.54 1.55 -15.61
CA GLN A 225 4.97 1.67 -15.94
C GLN A 225 5.80 0.64 -15.18
N MET A 226 5.59 0.51 -13.87
CA MET A 226 6.28 -0.50 -13.06
C MET A 226 5.95 -1.91 -13.55
N GLY A 227 4.67 -2.22 -13.74
CA GLY A 227 4.22 -3.52 -14.22
C GLY A 227 4.76 -3.87 -15.60
N PHE A 228 4.87 -2.89 -16.50
CA PHE A 228 5.47 -3.09 -17.82
C PHE A 228 6.95 -3.46 -17.73
N VAL A 229 7.76 -2.70 -16.97
CA VAL A 229 9.19 -2.99 -16.79
C VAL A 229 9.42 -4.39 -16.22
N ILE A 230 8.58 -4.77 -15.25
CA ILE A 230 8.55 -6.09 -14.65
C ILE A 230 8.17 -7.19 -15.68
N PHE A 231 7.29 -6.88 -16.64
CA PHE A 231 6.81 -7.82 -17.65
C PHE A 231 7.88 -8.22 -18.67
N ILE A 232 8.82 -7.31 -18.97
CA ILE A 232 9.85 -7.47 -20.00
C ILE A 232 10.63 -8.80 -19.88
N PRO A 233 11.25 -9.17 -18.74
CA PRO A 233 12.01 -10.41 -18.65
C PRO A 233 11.16 -11.66 -18.94
N PHE A 234 9.89 -11.68 -18.51
CA PHE A 234 8.99 -12.81 -18.75
C PHE A 234 8.58 -12.91 -20.23
N LEU A 235 8.35 -11.75 -20.87
CA LEU A 235 8.04 -11.68 -22.30
C LEU A 235 9.22 -12.22 -23.13
N VAL A 236 10.45 -11.87 -22.76
CA VAL A 236 11.65 -12.40 -23.44
C VAL A 236 11.70 -13.92 -23.34
N ILE A 237 11.39 -14.52 -22.18
CA ILE A 237 11.32 -15.98 -22.02
C ILE A 237 10.24 -16.56 -22.96
N ASP A 238 9.05 -15.98 -23.00
CA ASP A 238 7.97 -16.44 -23.89
C ASP A 238 8.40 -16.42 -25.36
N LEU A 239 9.02 -15.33 -25.80
CA LEU A 239 9.47 -15.16 -27.17
C LEU A 239 10.55 -16.20 -27.53
N VAL A 240 11.56 -16.37 -26.67
CA VAL A 240 12.64 -17.34 -26.88
C VAL A 240 12.09 -18.76 -26.94
N VAL A 241 11.28 -19.18 -25.95
CA VAL A 241 10.70 -20.53 -25.91
C VAL A 241 9.82 -20.79 -27.12
N SER A 242 9.01 -19.81 -27.54
CA SER A 242 8.17 -19.92 -28.73
C SER A 242 8.99 -20.14 -30.00
N THR A 243 10.08 -19.39 -30.20
CA THR A 243 10.94 -19.55 -31.38
C THR A 243 11.63 -20.91 -31.42
N VAL A 244 12.07 -21.43 -30.26
CA VAL A 244 12.69 -22.76 -30.15
C VAL A 244 11.68 -23.87 -30.44
N LEU A 245 10.47 -23.81 -29.87
CA LEU A 245 9.42 -24.80 -30.12
C LEU A 245 8.99 -24.84 -31.58
N MET A 246 8.85 -23.65 -32.19
CA MET A 246 8.50 -23.52 -33.60
C MET A 246 9.61 -24.10 -34.50
N SER A 247 10.88 -23.92 -34.13
CA SER A 247 12.03 -24.53 -34.82
C SER A 247 12.08 -26.06 -34.69
N MET A 248 11.51 -26.64 -33.64
CA MET A 248 11.38 -28.09 -33.47
C MET A 248 10.17 -28.67 -34.21
N GLY A 249 9.35 -27.84 -34.85
CA GLY A 249 8.13 -28.26 -35.56
C GLY A 249 6.92 -28.54 -34.67
N MET A 250 7.00 -28.22 -33.36
CA MET A 250 5.90 -28.46 -32.42
C MET A 250 4.89 -27.29 -32.42
N MET A 251 4.09 -27.19 -33.48
CA MET A 251 3.09 -26.11 -33.61
C MET A 251 1.85 -26.27 -32.71
N MET A 252 1.57 -27.48 -32.22
CA MET A 252 0.34 -27.77 -31.46
C MET A 252 0.45 -27.55 -29.96
N LEU A 253 1.67 -27.41 -29.41
CA LEU A 253 1.87 -27.17 -28.00
C LEU A 253 1.86 -25.66 -27.71
N PRO A 254 0.99 -25.15 -26.83
CA PRO A 254 1.01 -23.75 -26.44
C PRO A 254 2.36 -23.39 -25.81
N PRO A 255 3.14 -22.43 -26.37
CA PRO A 255 4.46 -22.10 -25.85
C PRO A 255 4.47 -21.65 -24.39
N VAL A 256 3.37 -21.07 -23.94
CA VAL A 256 3.17 -20.61 -22.55
C VAL A 256 3.35 -21.76 -21.55
N LEU A 257 2.84 -22.95 -21.85
CA LEU A 257 2.95 -24.10 -20.95
C LEU A 257 4.41 -24.54 -20.73
N ILE A 258 5.23 -24.44 -21.77
CA ILE A 258 6.66 -24.80 -21.71
C ILE A 258 7.48 -23.69 -21.05
N SER A 259 7.12 -22.42 -21.28
CA SER A 259 7.81 -21.26 -20.70
C SER A 259 7.58 -21.10 -19.18
N LEU A 260 6.43 -21.54 -18.67
CA LEU A 260 6.00 -21.36 -17.28
C LEU A 260 7.03 -21.85 -16.25
N PRO A 261 7.57 -23.09 -16.32
CA PRO A 261 8.59 -23.53 -15.37
C PRO A 261 9.85 -22.65 -15.38
N PHE A 262 10.28 -22.15 -16.54
CA PHE A 262 11.43 -21.24 -16.65
C PHE A 262 11.13 -19.88 -16.01
N LYS A 263 9.92 -19.35 -16.21
CA LYS A 263 9.49 -18.10 -15.56
C LYS A 263 9.46 -18.22 -14.05
N ILE A 264 8.88 -19.29 -13.52
CA ILE A 264 8.84 -19.55 -12.07
C ILE A 264 10.27 -19.69 -11.53
N LEU A 265 11.11 -20.47 -12.20
CA LEU A 265 12.50 -20.66 -11.78
C LEU A 265 13.24 -19.33 -11.73
N LEU A 266 13.19 -18.52 -12.80
CA LEU A 266 13.80 -17.20 -12.83
C LEU A 266 13.27 -16.33 -11.68
N PHE A 267 11.95 -16.29 -11.49
CA PHE A 267 11.32 -15.47 -10.47
C PHE A 267 11.76 -15.85 -9.05
N VAL A 268 11.87 -17.14 -8.76
CA VAL A 268 12.36 -17.63 -7.46
C VAL A 268 13.86 -17.38 -7.31
N MET A 269 14.66 -17.60 -8.36
CA MET A 269 16.11 -17.43 -8.32
C MET A 269 16.55 -15.98 -8.04
N VAL A 270 15.78 -15.00 -8.52
CA VAL A 270 16.07 -13.57 -8.29
C VAL A 270 15.44 -13.02 -7.02
N ASP A 271 14.77 -13.87 -6.23
CA ASP A 271 13.92 -13.45 -5.10
C ASP A 271 12.91 -12.37 -5.52
N GLY A 272 12.11 -12.69 -6.55
CA GLY A 272 11.24 -11.74 -7.22
C GLY A 272 10.21 -11.10 -6.29
N TRP A 273 9.67 -11.85 -5.31
CA TRP A 273 8.75 -11.29 -4.32
C TRP A 273 9.44 -10.21 -3.46
N TYR A 274 10.65 -10.46 -2.96
CA TYR A 274 11.40 -9.47 -2.20
C TYR A 274 11.67 -8.21 -3.03
N LEU A 275 12.15 -8.36 -4.27
CA LEU A 275 12.41 -7.24 -5.17
C LEU A 275 11.16 -6.40 -5.43
N LEU A 276 10.01 -7.05 -5.60
CA LEU A 276 8.74 -6.36 -5.83
C LEU A 276 8.26 -5.58 -4.62
N MET A 277 8.26 -6.20 -3.44
CA MET A 277 7.83 -5.51 -2.22
C MET A 277 8.73 -4.31 -1.96
N ARG A 278 10.04 -4.48 -2.14
CA ARG A 278 11.01 -3.40 -2.00
C ARG A 278 10.77 -2.27 -3.01
N ALA A 279 10.59 -2.60 -4.30
CA ALA A 279 10.34 -1.61 -5.34
C ALA A 279 9.04 -0.83 -5.09
N LEU A 280 7.97 -1.52 -4.65
CA LEU A 280 6.69 -0.91 -4.32
C LEU A 280 6.81 0.08 -3.16
N VAL A 281 7.40 -0.33 -2.04
CA VAL A 281 7.55 0.54 -0.86
C VAL A 281 8.44 1.75 -1.17
N LEU A 282 9.53 1.54 -1.89
CA LEU A 282 10.43 2.64 -2.28
C LEU A 282 9.80 3.61 -3.28
N SER A 283 8.79 3.19 -4.04
CA SER A 283 8.16 4.07 -5.04
C SER A 283 7.33 5.20 -4.47
N PHE A 284 6.97 5.14 -3.18
CA PHE A 284 6.17 6.18 -2.51
C PHE A 284 7.03 7.24 -1.79
N ASN A 285 8.35 7.08 -1.79
CA ASN A 285 9.30 8.05 -1.25
C ASN A 285 9.89 8.91 -2.38
#